data_AF-D9X458-F1
#
_entry.id   AF-D9X458-F1
#
_cell.length_a   1.000
_cell.length_b   1.000
_cell.length_c   1.000
_cell.angle_alpha   90.00
_cell.angle_beta   90.00
_cell.angle_gamma   90.00
#
_symmetry.space_group_name_H-M   'P 1'
#
loop_
_entity.id
_entity.type
_entity.pdbx_description
1 polymer ?
#
loop_
_entity_poly.entity_id
_entity_poly.type
_entity_poly.pdbx_seq_one_letter_code
_entity_poly.pdbx_strand_id
1 'polypeptide(L)'
;MENGEDEEAVERLARLVRPFLLRRRKSDPGIVPELPPKTETDRPVPLTREQAALYEAVVRESMLAIETAEGIARRGMVLKLLTSLKQICDHPALFLKEEHAQSGDRLAARSGKLALLDELLDTLLAEDGSALVFTQYVGMARLITSHLATRAVPVDLLHGGTPVPERERMVDRFQAGSTPVLVLSLKAAGTGLNLTRAGHVVHFDRWWNPAVEEQATDRAYRIGQTQPVQVHRLITEGTVEDRIAEMLEAKRALADAILGSGESALTELTDRELSDLVSLRRSS
;
A
#
# COMPACT_ATOMS: atom_id res chain seq x y z
N MET A 1 34.56 20.93 -17.94
CA MET A 1 34.46 19.97 -19.07
C MET A 1 34.24 18.57 -18.48
N GLU A 2 33.25 18.40 -17.62
CA GLU A 2 33.12 17.20 -16.75
C GLU A 2 31.85 16.37 -17.06
N ASN A 3 30.82 16.97 -17.68
CA ASN A 3 29.56 16.27 -17.97
C ASN A 3 29.59 15.37 -19.22
N GLY A 4 30.58 15.52 -20.11
CA GLY A 4 30.64 14.77 -21.37
C GLY A 4 31.28 13.37 -21.22
N GLU A 5 32.18 13.21 -20.25
CA GLU A 5 32.87 11.92 -20.01
C GLU A 5 31.94 10.91 -19.31
N ASP A 6 31.00 11.39 -18.49
CA ASP A 6 30.00 10.55 -17.80
C ASP A 6 28.95 9.99 -18.78
N GLU A 7 28.51 10.77 -19.78
CA GLU A 7 27.56 10.29 -20.80
C GLU A 7 28.18 9.19 -21.68
N GLU A 8 29.43 9.37 -22.11
CA GLU A 8 30.16 8.34 -22.87
C GLU A 8 30.38 7.07 -22.04
N ALA A 9 30.68 7.19 -20.74
CA ALA A 9 30.86 6.06 -19.84
C ALA A 9 29.56 5.26 -19.64
N VAL A 10 28.43 5.95 -19.47
CA VAL A 10 27.10 5.35 -19.36
C VAL A 10 26.71 4.63 -20.65
N GLU A 11 26.99 5.23 -21.81
CA GLU A 11 26.67 4.62 -23.11
C GLU A 11 27.52 3.37 -23.36
N ARG A 12 28.80 3.39 -22.99
CA ARG A 12 29.72 2.25 -23.06
C ARG A 12 29.24 1.10 -22.19
N LEU A 13 28.83 1.40 -20.95
CA LEU A 13 28.29 0.41 -20.02
C LEU A 13 26.98 -0.18 -20.54
N ALA A 14 26.06 0.66 -21.03
CA ALA A 14 24.80 0.20 -21.62
C ALA A 14 25.05 -0.77 -22.79
N ARG A 15 26.04 -0.48 -23.65
CA ARG A 15 26.40 -1.31 -24.80
C ARG A 15 26.97 -2.68 -24.40
N LEU A 16 27.78 -2.74 -23.34
CA LEU A 16 28.35 -3.98 -22.81
C LEU A 16 27.31 -4.89 -22.14
N VAL A 17 26.33 -4.29 -21.45
CA VAL A 17 25.35 -5.04 -20.65
C VAL A 17 24.10 -5.41 -21.46
N ARG A 18 23.76 -4.64 -22.52
CA ARG A 18 22.58 -4.86 -23.39
C ARG A 18 22.44 -6.30 -23.96
N PRO A 19 23.49 -7.01 -24.40
CA PRO A 19 23.38 -8.38 -24.90
C PRO A 19 22.96 -9.39 -23.81
N PHE A 20 23.15 -9.05 -22.54
CA PHE A 20 22.84 -9.92 -21.39
C PHE A 20 21.56 -9.51 -20.66
N LEU A 21 20.99 -8.35 -20.98
CA LEU A 21 19.72 -7.87 -20.42
C LEU A 21 18.56 -8.13 -21.38
N LEU A 22 17.83 -9.21 -21.12
CA LEU A 22 16.53 -9.43 -21.75
C LEU A 22 15.45 -8.67 -20.97
N ARG A 23 15.14 -7.45 -21.41
CA ARG A 23 13.99 -6.68 -20.91
C ARG A 23 12.80 -6.94 -21.83
N ARG A 24 11.76 -7.60 -21.30
CA ARG A 24 10.45 -7.73 -21.95
C ARG A 24 9.42 -6.91 -21.19
N ARG A 25 8.66 -6.06 -21.86
CA ARG A 25 7.52 -5.35 -21.27
C ARG A 25 6.23 -6.09 -21.60
N LYS A 26 5.22 -5.96 -20.73
CA LYS A 26 3.85 -6.43 -21.00
C LYS A 26 3.20 -5.75 -22.22
N SER A 27 3.86 -4.78 -22.85
CA SER A 27 3.43 -4.10 -24.07
C SER A 27 4.15 -4.59 -25.34
N ASP A 28 5.10 -5.53 -25.22
CA ASP A 28 5.91 -5.97 -26.36
C ASP A 28 5.08 -6.83 -27.35
N PRO A 29 5.20 -6.58 -28.67
CA PRO A 29 4.42 -7.30 -29.68
C PRO A 29 4.66 -8.83 -29.62
N GLY A 30 3.57 -9.62 -29.56
CA GLY A 30 3.62 -11.09 -29.60
C GLY A 30 3.83 -11.79 -28.24
N ILE A 31 3.86 -11.04 -27.12
CA ILE A 31 4.08 -11.60 -25.76
C ILE A 31 2.77 -11.70 -24.95
N VAL A 32 1.69 -11.03 -25.36
CA VAL A 32 0.54 -10.71 -24.50
C VAL A 32 -0.71 -11.42 -25.01
N PRO A 33 -1.32 -12.35 -24.25
CA PRO A 33 -2.76 -12.57 -24.35
C PRO A 33 -3.43 -11.24 -24.04
N GLU A 34 -4.41 -10.77 -24.82
CA GLU A 34 -5.19 -9.57 -24.47
C GLU A 34 -5.76 -9.76 -23.06
N LEU A 35 -5.11 -9.15 -22.08
CA LEU A 35 -5.60 -9.14 -20.71
C LEU A 35 -6.86 -8.27 -20.71
N PRO A 36 -7.88 -8.64 -19.93
CA PRO A 36 -9.06 -7.81 -19.78
C PRO A 36 -8.69 -6.42 -19.23
N PRO A 37 -9.56 -5.41 -19.36
CA PRO A 37 -9.23 -4.07 -18.90
C PRO A 37 -8.94 -4.02 -17.40
N LYS A 38 -7.94 -3.20 -17.03
CA LYS A 38 -7.63 -2.84 -15.65
C LYS A 38 -7.99 -1.37 -15.43
N THR A 39 -8.77 -1.10 -14.38
CA THR A 39 -9.13 0.26 -13.97
C THR A 39 -8.55 0.52 -12.59
N GLU A 40 -7.81 1.61 -12.44
CA GLU A 40 -7.25 2.04 -11.15
C GLU A 40 -8.00 3.28 -10.67
N THR A 41 -8.40 3.30 -9.40
CA THR A 41 -9.20 4.38 -8.81
C THR A 41 -8.69 4.71 -7.42
N ASP A 42 -8.34 5.97 -7.21
CA ASP A 42 -8.12 6.51 -5.87
C ASP A 42 -9.44 6.70 -5.15
N ARG A 43 -9.47 6.24 -3.91
CA ARG A 43 -10.63 6.29 -3.02
C ARG A 43 -10.25 7.12 -1.80
N PRO A 44 -10.44 8.46 -1.88
CA PRO A 44 -10.15 9.32 -0.76
C PRO A 44 -11.12 9.06 0.39
N VAL A 45 -10.63 9.18 1.63
CA VAL A 45 -11.44 9.00 2.84
C VAL A 45 -10.97 9.96 3.95
N PRO A 46 -11.88 10.58 4.71
CA PRO A 46 -11.49 11.43 5.82
C PRO A 46 -11.00 10.60 7.02
N LEU A 47 -10.16 11.21 7.85
CA LEU A 47 -9.86 10.70 9.18
C LEU A 47 -11.13 10.75 10.06
N THR A 48 -11.30 9.76 10.93
CA THR A 48 -12.23 9.90 12.06
C THR A 48 -11.71 10.92 13.07
N ARG A 49 -12.59 11.37 13.99
CA ARG A 49 -12.18 12.30 15.07
C ARG A 49 -11.04 11.73 15.93
N GLU A 50 -11.09 10.42 16.22
CA GLU A 50 -10.04 9.74 16.96
C GLU A 50 -8.72 9.74 16.18
N GLN A 51 -8.76 9.38 14.89
CA GLN A 51 -7.57 9.37 14.05
C GLN A 51 -6.96 10.77 13.92
N ALA A 52 -7.77 11.81 13.71
CA ALA A 52 -7.29 13.20 13.62
C ALA A 52 -6.59 13.65 14.92
N ALA A 53 -7.19 13.36 16.08
CA ALA A 53 -6.59 13.71 17.37
C ALA A 53 -5.25 12.99 17.60
N LEU A 54 -5.16 11.69 17.28
CA LEU A 54 -3.92 10.92 17.36
C LEU A 54 -2.87 11.45 16.39
N TYR A 55 -3.27 11.72 15.15
CA TYR A 55 -2.40 12.20 14.09
C TYR A 55 -1.75 13.53 14.49
N GLU A 56 -2.55 14.53 14.89
CA GLU A 56 -2.06 15.84 15.32
C GLU A 56 -1.14 15.74 16.55
N ALA A 57 -1.48 14.89 17.52
CA ALA A 57 -0.64 14.69 18.71
C ALA A 57 0.72 14.10 18.34
N VAL A 58 0.75 13.05 17.52
CA VAL A 58 1.98 12.39 17.09
C VAL A 58 2.86 13.32 16.25
N VAL A 59 2.27 14.10 15.34
CA VAL A 59 3.01 15.12 14.57
C VAL A 59 3.68 16.11 15.52
N ARG A 60 2.91 16.74 16.42
CA ARG A 60 3.42 17.76 17.33
C ARG A 60 4.56 17.24 18.22
N GLU A 61 4.36 16.08 18.84
CA GLU A 61 5.35 15.48 19.75
C GLU A 61 6.61 15.03 19.02
N SER A 62 6.46 14.43 17.83
CA SER A 62 7.61 13.94 17.07
C SER A 62 8.43 15.08 16.48
N MET A 63 7.78 16.14 15.98
CA MET A 63 8.50 17.29 15.40
C MET A 63 9.36 17.99 16.45
N LEU A 64 8.86 18.19 17.68
CA LEU A 64 9.65 18.76 18.78
C LEU A 64 10.89 17.92 19.10
N ALA A 65 10.78 16.60 19.04
CA ALA A 65 11.92 15.70 19.25
C ALA A 65 12.91 15.74 18.07
N ILE A 66 12.41 15.82 16.84
CA ILE A 66 13.20 15.82 15.60
C ILE A 66 14.04 17.10 15.47
N GLU A 67 13.49 18.26 15.84
CA GLU A 67 14.18 19.57 15.77
C GLU A 67 15.51 19.61 16.53
N THR A 68 15.66 18.77 17.55
CA THR A 68 16.87 18.70 18.38
C THR A 68 17.76 17.49 18.07
N ALA A 69 17.36 16.65 17.12
CA ALA A 69 18.06 15.43 16.76
C ALA A 69 18.87 15.61 15.47
N GLU A 70 20.02 14.94 15.40
CA GLU A 70 20.88 14.97 14.22
C GLU A 70 21.27 13.57 13.74
N GLY A 71 21.77 13.49 12.51
CA GLY A 71 22.36 12.28 11.94
C GLY A 71 21.41 11.08 11.96
N ILE A 72 21.91 9.93 12.42
CA ILE A 72 21.15 8.67 12.42
C ILE A 72 19.95 8.69 13.39
N ALA A 73 20.06 9.44 14.49
CA ALA A 73 18.98 9.57 15.47
C ALA A 73 17.78 10.31 14.84
N ARG A 74 18.04 11.43 14.15
CA ARG A 74 17.02 12.17 13.40
C ARG A 74 16.33 11.28 12.38
N ARG A 75 17.10 10.57 11.54
CA ARG A 75 16.54 9.67 10.51
C ARG A 75 15.65 8.58 11.10
N GLY A 76 16.05 7.99 12.23
CA GLY A 76 15.22 7.02 12.95
C GLY A 76 13.91 7.62 13.48
N MET A 77 13.94 8.86 14.00
CA MET A 77 12.74 9.55 14.46
C MET A 77 11.79 9.90 13.31
N VAL A 78 12.30 10.34 12.16
CA VAL A 78 11.47 10.62 10.98
C VAL A 78 10.79 9.34 10.48
N LEU A 79 11.51 8.23 10.36
CA LEU A 79 10.92 6.94 9.98
C LEU A 79 9.86 6.47 10.99
N LYS A 80 10.10 6.66 12.29
CA LYS A 80 9.13 6.35 13.35
C LYS A 80 7.87 7.21 13.22
N LEU A 81 8.02 8.51 12.98
CA LEU A 81 6.90 9.43 12.74
C LEU A 81 6.07 8.95 11.55
N LEU A 82 6.71 8.79 10.39
CA LEU A 82 6.07 8.33 9.16
C LEU A 82 5.33 6.99 9.34
N THR A 83 5.97 6.02 9.99
CA THR A 83 5.33 4.73 10.32
C THR A 83 4.09 4.92 11.19
N SER A 84 4.19 5.76 12.22
CA SER A 84 3.08 6.03 13.14
C SER A 84 1.90 6.69 12.43
N LEU A 85 2.15 7.67 11.58
CA LEU A 85 1.10 8.35 10.81
C LEU A 85 0.39 7.39 9.86
N LYS A 86 1.13 6.53 9.14
CA LYS A 86 0.54 5.48 8.30
C LYS A 86 -0.33 4.53 9.10
N GLN A 87 0.13 4.10 10.28
CA GLN A 87 -0.68 3.23 11.16
C GLN A 87 -1.95 3.90 11.66
N ILE A 88 -1.89 5.20 11.99
CA ILE A 88 -3.07 5.98 12.40
C ILE A 88 -4.06 6.09 11.25
N CYS A 89 -3.60 6.39 10.03
CA CYS A 89 -4.42 6.41 8.82
C CYS A 89 -5.12 5.07 8.57
N ASP A 90 -4.43 3.95 8.81
CA ASP A 90 -5.02 2.62 8.70
C ASP A 90 -6.05 2.33 9.79
N HIS A 91 -5.65 2.41 11.06
CA HIS A 91 -6.53 2.19 12.18
C HIS A 91 -5.90 2.60 13.54
N PRO A 92 -6.61 3.32 14.44
CA PRO A 92 -6.11 3.64 15.78
C PRO A 92 -5.59 2.44 16.58
N ALA A 93 -6.35 1.34 16.62
CA ALA A 93 -5.94 0.08 17.25
C ALA A 93 -4.59 -0.48 16.77
N LEU A 94 -4.21 -0.25 15.50
CA LEU A 94 -2.92 -0.68 14.97
C LEU A 94 -1.78 0.14 15.58
N PHE A 95 -1.94 1.46 15.63
CA PHE A 95 -0.99 2.39 16.22
C PHE A 95 -0.87 2.20 17.74
N LEU A 96 -2.01 2.10 18.43
CA LEU A 96 -2.11 1.91 19.87
C LEU A 96 -1.74 0.49 20.33
N LYS A 97 -1.57 -0.45 19.39
CA LYS A 97 -1.25 -1.87 19.65
C LYS A 97 -2.28 -2.55 20.55
N GLU A 98 -3.55 -2.31 20.28
CA GLU A 98 -4.64 -2.93 21.03
C GLU A 98 -4.73 -4.42 20.70
N GLU A 99 -4.41 -5.29 21.67
CA GLU A 99 -4.48 -6.74 21.49
C GLU A 99 -5.92 -7.26 21.42
N HIS A 100 -6.86 -6.56 22.08
CA HIS A 100 -8.28 -6.88 22.15
C HIS A 100 -9.12 -5.72 21.62
N ALA A 101 -8.77 -5.24 20.42
CA ALA A 101 -9.57 -4.22 19.76
C ALA A 101 -11.04 -4.68 19.70
N GLN A 102 -11.97 -3.75 19.94
CA GLN A 102 -13.40 -4.03 19.79
C GLN A 102 -13.67 -4.62 18.40
N SER A 103 -14.69 -5.46 18.25
CA SER A 103 -15.01 -6.12 16.97
C SER A 103 -16.32 -5.62 16.36
N GLY A 104 -16.54 -5.89 15.08
CA GLY A 104 -17.74 -5.47 14.34
C GLY A 104 -17.80 -3.97 14.08
N ASP A 105 -19.00 -3.40 13.98
CA ASP A 105 -19.25 -2.01 13.56
C ASP A 105 -18.50 -0.95 14.37
N ARG A 106 -18.21 -1.24 15.65
CA ARG A 106 -17.45 -0.33 16.52
C ARG A 106 -15.99 -0.21 16.10
N LEU A 107 -15.42 -1.25 15.48
CA LEU A 107 -14.08 -1.21 14.93
C LEU A 107 -14.05 -0.35 13.66
N ALA A 108 -14.96 -0.61 12.72
CA ALA A 108 -15.09 0.16 11.49
C ALA A 108 -15.29 1.67 11.76
N ALA A 109 -16.09 2.03 12.75
CA ALA A 109 -16.34 3.43 13.12
C ALA A 109 -15.10 4.22 13.58
N ARG A 110 -13.98 3.55 13.89
CA ARG A 110 -12.73 4.18 14.33
C ARG A 110 -11.78 4.49 13.18
N SER A 111 -11.98 3.90 12.00
CA SER A 111 -11.13 4.10 10.82
C SER A 111 -11.93 4.40 9.56
N GLY A 112 -11.66 5.54 8.93
CA GLY A 112 -12.27 5.89 7.65
C GLY A 112 -12.03 4.82 6.59
N LYS A 113 -10.78 4.32 6.46
CA LYS A 113 -10.44 3.28 5.50
C LYS A 113 -11.17 1.96 5.75
N LEU A 114 -11.35 1.57 7.02
CA LEU A 114 -12.06 0.32 7.34
C LEU A 114 -13.56 0.45 7.03
N ALA A 115 -14.17 1.60 7.31
CA ALA A 115 -15.56 1.88 6.92
C ALA A 115 -15.74 1.85 5.39
N LEU A 116 -14.83 2.47 4.64
CA LEU A 116 -14.85 2.44 3.18
C LEU A 116 -14.59 1.04 2.60
N LEU A 117 -13.73 0.25 3.24
CA LEU A 117 -13.54 -1.15 2.87
C LEU A 117 -14.85 -1.94 3.03
N ASP A 118 -15.59 -1.72 4.12
CA ASP A 118 -16.91 -2.35 4.32
C ASP A 118 -17.88 -1.96 3.19
N GLU A 119 -17.98 -0.68 2.83
CA GLU A 119 -18.84 -0.22 1.73
C GLU A 119 -18.48 -0.86 0.38
N LEU A 120 -17.18 -0.95 0.09
CA LEU A 120 -16.69 -1.60 -1.14
C LEU A 120 -17.01 -3.10 -1.14
N LEU A 121 -16.73 -3.79 -0.04
CA LEU A 121 -16.98 -5.23 0.11
C LEU A 121 -18.47 -5.55 0.05
N ASP A 122 -19.34 -4.74 0.66
CA ASP A 122 -20.79 -4.94 0.62
C ASP A 122 -21.33 -4.85 -0.80
N THR A 123 -20.84 -3.88 -1.57
CA THR A 123 -21.21 -3.72 -2.99
C THR A 123 -20.74 -4.91 -3.83
N LEU A 124 -19.45 -5.29 -3.72
CA LEU A 124 -18.90 -6.33 -4.58
C LEU A 124 -19.38 -7.73 -4.22
N LEU A 125 -19.59 -8.02 -2.93
CA LEU A 125 -20.06 -9.35 -2.50
C LEU A 125 -21.54 -9.57 -2.82
N ALA A 126 -22.34 -8.50 -2.93
CA ALA A 126 -23.72 -8.58 -3.42
C ALA A 126 -23.82 -9.03 -4.88
N GLU A 127 -22.72 -8.88 -5.66
CA GLU A 127 -22.62 -9.30 -7.06
C GLU A 127 -21.74 -10.55 -7.25
N ASP A 128 -21.58 -11.36 -6.20
CA ASP A 128 -20.69 -12.55 -6.16
C ASP A 128 -19.22 -12.24 -6.53
N GLY A 129 -18.80 -11.00 -6.31
CA GLY A 129 -17.46 -10.50 -6.56
C GLY A 129 -16.41 -11.10 -5.60
N SER A 130 -15.14 -10.94 -5.96
CA SER A 130 -14.02 -11.37 -5.12
C SER A 130 -12.93 -10.31 -5.06
N ALA A 131 -12.29 -10.19 -3.91
CA ALA A 131 -11.35 -9.14 -3.61
C ALA A 131 -10.05 -9.67 -2.98
N LEU A 132 -8.93 -9.11 -3.44
CA LEU A 132 -7.66 -9.13 -2.70
C LEU A 132 -7.54 -7.84 -1.91
N VAL A 133 -7.22 -7.92 -0.62
CA VAL A 133 -6.97 -6.75 0.23
C VAL A 133 -5.52 -6.77 0.67
N PHE A 134 -4.73 -5.81 0.17
CA PHE A 134 -3.31 -5.68 0.48
C PHE A 134 -3.10 -4.64 1.58
N THR A 135 -2.23 -4.99 2.52
CA THR A 135 -1.72 -4.07 3.55
C THR A 135 -0.25 -4.35 3.83
N GLN A 136 0.52 -3.32 4.17
CA GLN A 136 1.92 -3.49 4.57
C GLN A 136 2.07 -4.06 5.99
N TYR A 137 1.02 -3.98 6.83
CA TYR A 137 1.08 -4.34 8.23
C TYR A 137 0.33 -5.65 8.51
N VAL A 138 1.05 -6.65 9.01
CA VAL A 138 0.43 -7.93 9.46
C VAL A 138 -0.59 -7.68 10.57
N GLY A 139 -0.36 -6.68 11.44
CA GLY A 139 -1.32 -6.27 12.46
C GLY A 139 -2.64 -5.78 11.85
N MET A 140 -2.56 -4.94 10.81
CA MET A 140 -3.76 -4.47 10.10
C MET A 140 -4.45 -5.62 9.37
N ALA A 141 -3.67 -6.51 8.75
CA ALA A 141 -4.21 -7.68 8.08
C ALA A 141 -5.05 -8.55 9.03
N ARG A 142 -4.56 -8.75 10.28
CA ARG A 142 -5.30 -9.44 11.34
C ARG A 142 -6.55 -8.68 11.77
N LEU A 143 -6.48 -7.35 11.92
CA LEU A 143 -7.64 -6.52 12.25
C LEU A 143 -8.74 -6.64 11.20
N ILE A 144 -8.38 -6.52 9.90
CA ILE A 144 -9.31 -6.68 8.78
C ILE A 144 -9.93 -8.09 8.79
N THR A 145 -9.11 -9.14 8.89
CA THR A 145 -9.63 -10.52 8.90
C THR A 145 -10.57 -10.77 10.06
N SER A 146 -10.23 -10.31 11.27
CA SER A 146 -11.10 -10.45 12.44
C SER A 146 -12.41 -9.67 12.29
N HIS A 147 -12.34 -8.46 11.73
CA HIS A 147 -13.51 -7.63 11.44
C HIS A 147 -14.47 -8.33 10.47
N LEU A 148 -13.95 -8.78 9.34
CA LEU A 148 -14.74 -9.48 8.32
C LEU A 148 -15.35 -10.78 8.84
N ALA A 149 -14.62 -11.52 9.71
CA ALA A 149 -15.16 -12.70 10.37
C ALA A 149 -16.37 -12.35 11.26
N THR A 150 -16.35 -11.22 11.98
CA THR A 150 -17.51 -10.77 12.77
C THR A 150 -18.71 -10.34 11.93
N ARG A 151 -18.47 -9.95 10.67
CA ARG A 151 -19.50 -9.68 9.65
C ARG A 151 -19.95 -10.94 8.90
N ALA A 152 -19.49 -12.13 9.32
CA ALA A 152 -19.74 -13.40 8.64
C ALA A 152 -19.29 -13.43 7.16
N VAL A 153 -18.32 -12.59 6.78
CA VAL A 153 -17.69 -12.62 5.45
C VAL A 153 -16.58 -13.67 5.46
N PRO A 154 -16.64 -14.72 4.61
CA PRO A 154 -15.58 -15.71 4.55
C PRO A 154 -14.29 -15.06 4.04
N VAL A 155 -13.23 -15.14 4.84
CA VAL A 155 -11.95 -14.47 4.57
C VAL A 155 -10.77 -15.34 5.00
N ASP A 156 -9.70 -15.30 4.21
CA ASP A 156 -8.41 -15.89 4.56
C ASP A 156 -7.34 -14.80 4.73
N LEU A 157 -6.32 -15.09 5.54
CA LEU A 157 -5.16 -14.21 5.76
C LEU A 157 -3.87 -14.91 5.33
N LEU A 158 -3.22 -14.35 4.32
CA LEU A 158 -1.93 -14.81 3.81
C LEU A 158 -0.82 -13.83 4.22
N HIS A 159 0.11 -14.28 5.07
CA HIS A 159 1.25 -13.48 5.52
C HIS A 159 2.58 -14.25 5.44
N GLY A 160 3.70 -13.58 5.73
CA GLY A 160 5.04 -14.12 5.51
C GLY A 160 5.38 -15.33 6.38
N GLY A 161 4.61 -15.54 7.45
CA GLY A 161 4.72 -16.70 8.34
C GLY A 161 3.75 -17.83 8.00
N THR A 162 2.91 -17.70 6.97
CA THR A 162 2.00 -18.76 6.55
C THR A 162 2.80 -19.92 5.92
N PRO A 163 2.71 -21.15 6.46
CA PRO A 163 3.39 -22.32 5.91
C PRO A 163 3.03 -22.56 4.44
N VAL A 164 3.98 -23.08 3.65
CA VAL A 164 3.79 -23.31 2.20
C VAL A 164 2.55 -24.17 1.89
N PRO A 165 2.31 -25.31 2.57
CA PRO A 165 1.11 -26.11 2.29
C PRO A 165 -0.19 -25.39 2.61
N GLU A 166 -0.21 -24.52 3.62
CA GLU A 166 -1.40 -23.76 3.98
C GLU A 166 -1.66 -22.61 3.00
N ARG A 167 -0.59 -21.99 2.50
CA ARG A 167 -0.66 -20.98 1.44
C ARG A 167 -1.33 -21.53 0.19
N GLU A 168 -0.95 -22.73 -0.26
CA GLU A 168 -1.56 -23.39 -1.42
C GLU A 168 -3.05 -23.63 -1.20
N ARG A 169 -3.44 -24.14 -0.02
CA ARG A 169 -4.86 -24.33 0.33
C ARG A 169 -5.66 -23.03 0.34
N MET A 170 -5.10 -21.95 0.88
CA MET A 170 -5.76 -20.62 0.87
C MET A 170 -5.97 -20.12 -0.56
N VAL A 171 -4.98 -20.30 -1.43
CA VAL A 171 -5.07 -19.93 -2.85
C VAL A 171 -6.13 -20.77 -3.54
N ASP A 172 -6.17 -22.08 -3.28
CA ASP A 172 -7.17 -22.99 -3.85
C ASP A 172 -8.59 -22.62 -3.39
N ARG A 173 -8.78 -22.33 -2.09
CA ARG A 173 -10.07 -21.87 -1.54
C ARG A 173 -10.52 -20.56 -2.17
N PHE A 174 -9.61 -19.60 -2.32
CA PHE A 174 -9.89 -18.33 -2.98
C PHE A 174 -10.29 -18.57 -4.44
N GLN A 175 -9.50 -19.30 -5.21
CA GLN A 175 -9.77 -19.58 -6.64
C GLN A 175 -11.07 -20.36 -6.85
N ALA A 176 -11.39 -21.30 -5.95
CA ALA A 176 -12.66 -22.04 -5.95
C ALA A 176 -13.88 -21.19 -5.54
N GLY A 177 -13.66 -20.00 -4.97
CA GLY A 177 -14.73 -19.11 -4.49
C GLY A 177 -15.29 -19.44 -3.11
N SER A 178 -14.68 -20.40 -2.39
CA SER A 178 -15.08 -20.71 -1.01
C SER A 178 -14.76 -19.55 -0.05
N THR A 179 -13.83 -18.69 -0.44
CA THR A 179 -13.39 -17.53 0.34
C THR A 179 -13.28 -16.33 -0.61
N PRO A 180 -14.31 -15.46 -0.69
CA PRO A 180 -14.34 -14.38 -1.68
C PRO A 180 -13.36 -13.24 -1.37
N VAL A 181 -12.85 -13.16 -0.14
CA VAL A 181 -11.86 -12.14 0.26
C VAL A 181 -10.57 -12.80 0.74
N LEU A 182 -9.45 -12.41 0.15
CA LEU A 182 -8.12 -12.81 0.62
C LEU A 182 -7.34 -11.57 1.06
N VAL A 183 -6.96 -11.52 2.34
CA VAL A 183 -6.13 -10.45 2.90
C VAL A 183 -4.66 -10.84 2.82
N LEU A 184 -3.80 -9.96 2.29
CA LEU A 184 -2.39 -10.25 2.07
C LEU A 184 -1.49 -9.20 2.69
N SER A 185 -0.48 -9.65 3.45
CA SER A 185 0.64 -8.79 3.83
C SER A 185 1.80 -8.94 2.84
N LEU A 186 2.28 -7.84 2.27
CA LEU A 186 3.17 -7.86 1.09
C LEU A 186 4.55 -8.53 1.28
N LYS A 187 5.06 -8.66 2.51
CA LYS A 187 6.27 -9.47 2.76
C LYS A 187 6.08 -10.97 2.49
N ALA A 188 4.83 -11.44 2.42
CA ALA A 188 4.50 -12.81 2.08
C ALA A 188 4.45 -13.09 0.58
N ALA A 189 4.29 -12.04 -0.23
CA ALA A 189 3.86 -12.14 -1.63
C ALA A 189 5.02 -12.21 -2.64
N GLY A 190 6.23 -12.53 -2.18
CA GLY A 190 7.37 -12.86 -3.06
C GLY A 190 7.20 -14.19 -3.82
N THR A 191 6.24 -15.01 -3.41
CA THR A 191 5.84 -16.25 -4.11
C THR A 191 4.98 -15.88 -5.32
N GLY A 192 5.23 -16.48 -6.49
CA GLY A 192 4.52 -16.22 -7.75
C GLY A 192 3.06 -16.68 -7.79
N LEU A 193 2.25 -16.29 -6.80
CA LEU A 193 0.84 -16.68 -6.64
C LEU A 193 0.03 -16.29 -7.87
N ASN A 194 -0.89 -17.18 -8.26
CA ASN A 194 -1.87 -16.94 -9.30
C ASN A 194 -3.23 -16.73 -8.64
N LEU A 195 -3.74 -15.50 -8.65
CA LEU A 195 -4.97 -15.10 -7.95
C LEU A 195 -6.00 -14.51 -8.94
N THR A 196 -6.11 -15.15 -10.10
CA THR A 196 -6.91 -14.68 -11.25
C THR A 196 -8.41 -14.65 -11.03
N ARG A 197 -8.96 -15.26 -9.97
CA ARG A 197 -10.38 -15.06 -9.62
C ARG A 197 -10.67 -13.60 -9.23
N ALA A 198 -9.69 -12.90 -8.65
CA ALA A 198 -9.88 -11.56 -8.12
C ALA A 198 -10.36 -10.58 -9.20
N GLY A 199 -11.61 -10.13 -9.08
CA GLY A 199 -12.15 -9.01 -9.86
C GLY A 199 -11.79 -7.66 -9.26
N HIS A 200 -11.49 -7.63 -7.96
CA HIS A 200 -11.13 -6.43 -7.22
C HIS A 200 -9.80 -6.59 -6.48
N VAL A 201 -9.01 -5.52 -6.46
CA VAL A 201 -7.78 -5.38 -5.68
C VAL A 201 -7.90 -4.11 -4.86
N VAL A 202 -7.81 -4.22 -3.55
CA VAL A 202 -7.82 -3.08 -2.63
C VAL A 202 -6.44 -2.93 -2.02
N HIS A 203 -5.77 -1.81 -2.30
CA HIS A 203 -4.60 -1.35 -1.54
C HIS A 203 -5.09 -0.54 -0.36
N PHE A 204 -5.10 -1.17 0.81
CA PHE A 204 -5.58 -0.56 2.05
C PHE A 204 -4.64 0.57 2.51
N ASP A 205 -3.33 0.39 2.33
CA ASP A 205 -2.31 1.38 2.61
C ASP A 205 -1.36 1.56 1.43
N ARG A 206 -0.82 2.79 1.30
CA ARG A 206 0.01 3.17 0.15
C ARG A 206 1.46 2.76 0.35
N TRP A 207 1.98 2.12 -0.70
CA TRP A 207 3.41 2.01 -0.93
C TRP A 207 3.88 3.21 -1.72
N TRP A 208 4.86 3.93 -1.19
CA TRP A 208 5.38 5.10 -1.90
C TRP A 208 6.29 4.71 -3.08
N ASN A 209 6.69 3.44 -3.16
CA ASN A 209 7.32 2.88 -4.36
C ASN A 209 6.25 2.16 -5.22
N PRO A 210 5.86 2.74 -6.38
CA PRO A 210 4.86 2.18 -7.28
C PRO A 210 5.19 0.77 -7.76
N ALA A 211 6.47 0.40 -7.86
CA ALA A 211 6.86 -0.92 -8.32
C ALA A 211 6.40 -2.03 -7.35
N VAL A 212 6.32 -1.74 -6.04
CA VAL A 212 5.84 -2.70 -5.04
C VAL A 212 4.32 -2.87 -5.16
N GLU A 213 3.60 -1.78 -5.37
CA GLU A 213 2.15 -1.78 -5.55
C GLU A 213 1.74 -2.44 -6.88
N GLU A 214 2.51 -2.20 -7.95
CA GLU A 214 2.32 -2.85 -9.25
C GLU A 214 2.58 -4.36 -9.15
N GLN A 215 3.63 -4.78 -8.43
CA GLN A 215 3.91 -6.19 -8.19
C GLN A 215 2.77 -6.88 -7.41
N ALA A 216 2.15 -6.18 -6.47
CA ALA A 216 1.00 -6.67 -5.71
C ALA A 216 -0.23 -6.84 -6.63
N THR A 217 -0.52 -5.82 -7.44
CA THR A 217 -1.62 -5.79 -8.40
C THR A 217 -1.45 -6.88 -9.48
N ASP A 218 -0.23 -7.09 -9.94
CA ASP A 218 0.16 -8.10 -10.92
C ASP A 218 -0.11 -9.55 -10.48
N ARG A 219 -0.45 -9.79 -9.21
CA ARG A 219 -0.89 -11.12 -8.73
C ARG A 219 -2.31 -11.46 -9.17
N ALA A 220 -3.18 -10.45 -9.28
CA ALA A 220 -4.53 -10.57 -9.84
C ALA A 220 -4.51 -10.31 -11.36
N TYR A 221 -3.72 -9.33 -11.80
CA TYR A 221 -3.61 -8.93 -13.20
C TYR A 221 -2.52 -9.71 -13.95
N ARG A 222 -2.77 -11.00 -14.17
CA ARG A 222 -1.83 -11.94 -14.80
C ARG A 222 -2.51 -12.81 -15.86
N ILE A 223 -1.69 -13.47 -16.68
CA ILE A 223 -2.12 -14.49 -17.64
C ILE A 223 -3.02 -15.51 -16.94
N GLY A 224 -4.21 -15.74 -17.50
CA GLY A 224 -5.27 -16.57 -16.90
C GLY A 224 -6.41 -15.76 -16.27
N GLN A 225 -6.27 -14.43 -16.19
CA GLN A 225 -7.36 -13.52 -15.84
C GLN A 225 -8.33 -13.40 -17.02
N THR A 226 -9.63 -13.56 -16.75
CA THR A 226 -10.70 -13.53 -17.75
C THR A 226 -11.72 -12.43 -17.51
N GLN A 227 -11.64 -11.73 -16.37
CA GLN A 227 -12.55 -10.66 -15.98
C GLN A 227 -11.82 -9.32 -15.86
N PRO A 228 -12.50 -8.18 -16.12
CA PRO A 228 -11.99 -6.86 -15.79
C PRO A 228 -11.53 -6.78 -14.33
N VAL A 229 -10.42 -6.09 -14.09
CA VAL A 229 -9.85 -5.92 -12.73
C VAL A 229 -10.00 -4.47 -12.29
N GLN A 230 -10.67 -4.26 -11.15
CA GLN A 230 -10.80 -2.97 -10.49
C GLN A 230 -9.78 -2.86 -9.36
N VAL A 231 -8.93 -1.84 -9.41
CA VAL A 231 -7.91 -1.56 -8.38
C VAL A 231 -8.33 -0.31 -7.60
N HIS A 232 -8.50 -0.47 -6.29
CA HIS A 232 -8.93 0.56 -5.36
C HIS A 232 -7.75 0.94 -4.47
N ARG A 233 -7.33 2.21 -4.51
CA ARG A 233 -6.25 2.72 -3.65
C ARG A 233 -6.87 3.61 -2.59
N LEU A 234 -6.91 3.14 -1.34
CA LEU A 234 -7.46 3.93 -0.24
C LEU A 234 -6.45 5.01 0.16
N ILE A 235 -6.89 6.27 0.24
CA ILE A 235 -6.03 7.42 0.57
C ILE A 235 -6.71 8.24 1.64
N THR A 236 -6.02 8.51 2.74
CA THR A 236 -6.57 9.36 3.79
C THR A 236 -6.33 10.83 3.48
N GLU A 237 -7.41 11.59 3.32
CA GLU A 237 -7.37 13.00 2.91
C GLU A 237 -6.77 13.91 3.99
N GLY A 238 -6.01 14.91 3.53
CA GLY A 238 -5.39 15.93 4.37
C GLY A 238 -4.16 15.44 5.16
N THR A 239 -3.68 14.22 4.90
CA THR A 239 -2.63 13.56 5.69
C THR A 239 -1.26 13.58 4.98
N VAL A 240 -0.41 12.61 5.31
CA VAL A 240 0.86 12.39 4.60
C VAL A 240 0.63 11.56 3.32
N GLU A 241 -0.45 10.77 3.27
CA GLU A 241 -0.73 9.88 2.15
C GLU A 241 -1.10 10.63 0.87
N ASP A 242 -2.05 11.57 0.96
CA ASP A 242 -2.47 12.43 -0.16
C ASP A 242 -1.36 13.40 -0.58
N ARG A 243 -0.62 13.97 0.37
CA ARG A 243 0.54 14.83 0.05
C ARG A 243 1.60 14.09 -0.76
N ILE A 244 1.92 12.86 -0.39
CA ILE A 244 2.86 12.05 -1.17
C ILE A 244 2.26 11.71 -2.55
N ALA A 245 0.97 11.40 -2.62
CA ALA A 245 0.29 11.17 -3.89
C ALA A 245 0.37 12.39 -4.82
N GLU A 246 0.02 13.59 -4.32
CA GLU A 246 0.15 14.87 -5.04
C GLU A 246 1.59 15.12 -5.53
N MET A 247 2.58 14.79 -4.71
CA MET A 247 3.99 14.97 -5.07
C MET A 247 4.45 14.02 -6.19
N LEU A 248 4.01 12.76 -6.14
CA LEU A 248 4.26 11.76 -7.17
C LEU A 248 3.63 12.18 -8.50
N GLU A 249 2.40 12.71 -8.48
CA GLU A 249 1.71 13.21 -9.67
C GLU A 249 2.39 14.46 -10.25
N ALA A 250 2.84 15.38 -9.38
CA ALA A 250 3.53 16.60 -9.78
C ALA A 250 4.97 16.38 -10.27
N LYS A 251 5.49 15.13 -10.24
CA LYS A 251 6.85 14.76 -10.67
C LYS A 251 7.95 15.66 -10.07
N ARG A 252 7.85 15.96 -8.77
CA ARG A 252 8.84 16.80 -8.06
C ARG A 252 10.15 16.02 -7.86
N ALA A 253 11.28 16.70 -7.66
CA ALA A 253 12.58 16.05 -7.39
C ALA A 253 12.52 15.06 -6.20
N LEU A 254 11.74 15.37 -5.16
CA LEU A 254 11.53 14.44 -4.05
C LEU A 254 10.74 13.19 -4.48
N ALA A 255 9.86 13.29 -5.47
CA ALA A 255 9.17 12.13 -6.04
C ALA A 255 10.18 11.14 -6.64
N ASP A 256 11.13 11.62 -7.45
CA ASP A 256 12.18 10.76 -8.02
C ASP A 256 13.02 10.08 -6.93
N ALA A 257 13.33 10.81 -5.85
CA ALA A 257 14.05 10.26 -4.70
C ALA A 257 13.24 9.17 -3.95
N ILE A 258 11.93 9.39 -3.76
CA ILE A 258 11.00 8.40 -3.18
C ILE A 258 10.89 7.16 -4.09
N LEU A 259 10.82 7.35 -5.40
CA LEU A 259 10.78 6.25 -6.37
C LEU A 259 12.06 5.39 -6.33
N GLY A 260 13.23 6.02 -6.14
CA GLY A 260 14.51 5.34 -6.08
C GLY A 260 14.84 4.70 -4.73
N SER A 261 14.62 5.43 -3.63
CA SER A 261 15.09 5.05 -2.28
C SER A 261 13.96 4.82 -1.26
N GLY A 262 12.69 4.94 -1.68
CA GLY A 262 11.53 4.72 -0.83
C GLY A 262 11.40 5.74 0.30
N GLU A 263 10.95 5.27 1.47
CA GLU A 263 10.76 6.10 2.67
C GLU A 263 12.07 6.75 3.16
N SER A 264 13.23 6.21 2.78
CA SER A 264 14.56 6.76 3.11
C SER A 264 14.74 8.19 2.62
N ALA A 265 14.22 8.53 1.43
CA ALA A 265 14.34 9.87 0.87
C ALA A 265 13.70 10.92 1.78
N LEU A 266 12.61 10.56 2.46
CA LEU A 266 11.87 11.48 3.33
C LEU A 266 12.64 11.81 4.61
N THR A 267 13.65 11.00 4.97
CA THR A 267 14.48 11.23 6.17
C THR A 267 15.48 12.36 5.99
N GLU A 268 15.74 12.77 4.74
CA GLU A 268 16.68 13.84 4.38
C GLU A 268 15.98 15.21 4.21
N LEU A 269 14.66 15.27 4.38
CA LEU A 269 13.90 16.52 4.39
C LEU A 269 14.34 17.43 5.54
N THR A 270 14.36 18.74 5.30
CA THR A 270 14.50 19.74 6.37
C THR A 270 13.30 19.70 7.33
N ASP A 271 13.43 20.24 8.53
CA ASP A 271 12.34 20.24 9.52
C ASP A 271 11.10 20.98 9.00
N ARG A 272 11.31 22.05 8.23
CA ARG A 272 10.21 22.78 7.57
C ARG A 272 9.51 21.92 6.51
N GLU A 273 10.27 21.29 5.62
CA GLU A 273 9.68 20.43 4.58
C GLU A 273 8.98 19.22 5.19
N LEU A 274 9.54 18.64 6.26
CA LEU A 274 8.92 17.54 6.98
C LEU A 274 7.63 18.01 7.67
N SER A 275 7.66 19.14 8.39
CA SER A 275 6.48 19.73 9.03
C SER A 275 5.39 19.98 7.99
N ASP A 276 5.75 20.58 6.86
CA ASP A 276 4.82 20.79 5.76
C ASP A 276 4.28 19.44 5.30
N LEU A 277 5.11 18.43 5.04
CA LEU A 277 4.69 17.10 4.59
C LEU A 277 3.74 16.37 5.55
N VAL A 278 3.91 16.51 6.86
CA VAL A 278 3.15 15.72 7.85
C VAL A 278 2.01 16.46 8.51
N SER A 279 1.87 17.78 8.30
CA SER A 279 0.81 18.54 8.96
C SER A 279 -0.56 18.21 8.37
N LEU A 280 -1.56 18.04 9.24
CA LEU A 280 -2.94 17.82 8.81
C LEU A 280 -3.46 19.07 8.08
N ARG A 281 -3.99 18.90 6.86
CA ARG A 281 -4.70 19.97 6.15
C ARG A 281 -6.16 19.96 6.58
N ARG A 282 -6.73 21.14 6.80
CA ARG A 282 -8.18 21.25 6.96
C ARG A 282 -8.83 21.06 5.59
N SER A 283 -9.75 20.11 5.50
CA SER A 283 -10.68 20.02 4.37
C SER A 283 -11.41 21.36 4.25
N SER A 284 -11.31 21.99 3.08
CA SER A 284 -12.06 23.23 2.80
C SER A 284 -13.55 22.95 2.63
#